data_AF-A0A7K2VFS6-F1
#
_entry.id   AF-A0A7K2VFS6-F1
#
_cell.length_a   1.000
_cell.length_b   1.000
_cell.length_c   1.000
_cell.angle_alpha   90.00
_cell.angle_beta   90.00
_cell.angle_gamma   90.00
#
_symmetry.space_group_name_H-M   'P 1'
#
loop_
_entity.id
_entity.type
_entity.pdbx_description
1 polymer ?
#
loop_
_entity_poly.entity_id
_entity_poly.type
_entity_poly.pdbx_seq_one_letter_code
_entity_poly.pdbx_strand_id
1 'polypeptide(L)'
;MSLTEFLLALGVTCRITRLLTKDTLAAGFRSQIADRFGDDSKAAYLVSCGWCASVWVATAVTACLLALTGTVWFTAPATALSLSYLAGVASRWLD
;
A
#
# COMPACT_ATOMS: atom_id res chain seq x y z
N MET A 1 1.91 17.15 11.56
CA MET A 1 2.20 15.71 11.43
C MET A 1 3.46 15.42 12.20
N SER A 2 3.39 14.49 13.15
CA SER A 2 4.54 14.02 13.93
C SER A 2 5.39 13.05 13.10
N LEU A 3 6.63 12.81 13.55
CA LEU A 3 7.51 11.80 12.95
C LEU A 3 6.86 10.41 12.96
N THR A 4 6.23 10.03 14.08
CA THR A 4 5.56 8.74 14.21
C THR A 4 4.44 8.56 13.18
N GLU A 5 3.58 9.57 13.01
CA GLU A 5 2.50 9.53 12.01
C GLU A 5 3.04 9.44 10.59
N PHE A 6 4.11 10.18 10.28
CA PHE A 6 4.76 10.09 8.98
C PHE A 6 5.32 8.69 8.70
N LEU A 7 6.01 8.08 9.67
CA LEU A 7 6.56 6.73 9.53
C LEU A 7 5.47 5.67 9.39
N LEU A 8 4.36 5.81 10.13
CA LEU A 8 3.19 4.94 9.99
C LEU A 8 2.54 5.10 8.61
N ALA A 9 2.34 6.33 8.13
CA ALA A 9 1.82 6.57 6.79
C ALA A 9 2.73 5.98 5.70
N LEU A 10 4.05 6.10 5.87
CA LEU A 10 5.04 5.48 4.98
C LEU A 10 4.91 3.95 4.98
N GLY A 11 4.86 3.32 6.15
CA GLY A 11 4.73 1.86 6.28
C GLY A 11 3.42 1.33 5.67
N VAL A 12 2.30 2.02 5.90
CA VAL A 12 1.00 1.72 5.26
C VAL A 12 1.10 1.82 3.75
N THR A 13 1.69 2.91 3.24
CA THR A 13 1.87 3.12 1.80
C THR A 13 2.66 1.99 1.19
N CYS A 14 3.76 1.58 1.83
CA CYS A 14 4.60 0.47 1.38
C CYS A 14 3.82 -0.86 1.37
N ARG A 15 3.06 -1.15 2.43
CA ARG A 15 2.28 -2.40 2.54
C ARG A 15 1.21 -2.50 1.47
N ILE A 16 0.40 -1.45 1.31
CA ILE A 16 -0.72 -1.43 0.36
C ILE A 16 -0.19 -1.45 -1.07
N THR A 17 0.84 -0.66 -1.38
CA THR A 17 1.46 -0.67 -2.72
C THR A 17 1.98 -2.06 -3.08
N ARG A 18 2.65 -2.74 -2.14
CA ARG A 18 3.11 -4.11 -2.34
C ARG A 18 1.94 -5.08 -2.53
N LEU A 19 0.89 -4.96 -1.71
CA LEU A 19 -0.30 -5.79 -1.81
C LEU A 19 -0.89 -5.70 -3.22
N LEU A 20 -1.11 -4.47 -3.72
CA LEU A 20 -1.70 -4.24 -5.03
C LEU A 20 -0.82 -4.76 -6.17
N THR A 21 0.48 -4.49 -6.11
CA THR A 21 1.37 -4.67 -7.27
C THR A 21 2.08 -6.02 -7.32
N LYS A 22 2.28 -6.70 -6.18
CA LYS A 22 3.15 -7.88 -6.09
C LYS A 22 2.52 -9.07 -5.39
N ASP A 23 1.70 -8.88 -4.35
CA ASP A 23 1.18 -10.02 -3.60
C ASP A 23 0.21 -10.86 -4.45
N THR A 24 0.28 -12.17 -4.25
CA THR A 24 -0.61 -13.15 -4.89
C THR A 24 -2.07 -12.97 -4.47
N LEU A 25 -2.31 -12.47 -3.25
CA LEU A 25 -3.66 -12.13 -2.78
C LEU A 25 -4.37 -11.11 -3.66
N ALA A 26 -3.64 -10.20 -4.31
CA ALA A 26 -4.21 -9.24 -5.25
C ALA A 26 -4.04 -9.67 -6.72
N ALA A 27 -3.61 -10.90 -7.00
CA ALA A 27 -3.44 -11.38 -8.37
C ALA A 27 -4.78 -11.37 -9.14
N GLY A 28 -5.87 -11.82 -8.51
CA GLY A 28 -7.20 -11.81 -9.12
C GLY A 28 -7.71 -10.38 -9.42
N PHE A 29 -7.41 -9.41 -8.54
CA PHE A 29 -7.73 -8.01 -8.81
C PHE A 29 -6.99 -7.47 -10.04
N ARG A 30 -5.70 -7.80 -10.16
CA ARG A 30 -4.88 -7.38 -11.31
C ARG A 30 -5.37 -8.03 -12.61
N SER A 31 -5.69 -9.33 -12.58
CA SER A 31 -6.22 -10.03 -13.76
C SER A 31 -7.58 -9.45 -14.16
N GLN A 32 -8.48 -9.17 -13.23
CA GLN A 32 -9.77 -8.54 -13.53
C GLN A 32 -9.62 -7.16 -14.21
N ILE A 33 -8.63 -6.37 -13.80
CA ILE A 33 -8.34 -5.09 -14.46
C ILE A 33 -7.80 -5.32 -15.87
N ALA A 34 -6.90 -6.28 -16.05
CA ALA A 34 -6.36 -6.62 -17.35
C ALA A 34 -7.44 -7.18 -18.30
N ASP A 35 -8.30 -8.09 -17.82
CA ASP A 35 -9.44 -8.63 -18.56
C ASP A 35 -10.41 -7.54 -19.02
N ARG A 36 -10.59 -6.50 -18.19
CA ARG A 36 -11.53 -5.40 -18.47
C ARG A 36 -10.96 -4.33 -19.40
N PHE A 37 -9.68 -3.98 -19.25
CA PHE A 37 -9.09 -2.82 -19.93
C PHE A 37 -8.02 -3.20 -20.97
N GLY A 38 -7.60 -4.46 -21.01
CA GLY A 38 -6.48 -4.97 -21.79
C GLY A 38 -5.16 -4.99 -21.00
N ASP A 39 -4.32 -5.99 -21.27
CA ASP A 39 -3.01 -6.18 -20.62
C ASP A 39 -2.07 -4.98 -20.82
N ASP A 40 -2.06 -4.39 -22.02
CA ASP A 40 -1.22 -3.23 -22.37
C ASP A 40 -1.82 -1.87 -21.97
N SER A 41 -2.93 -1.87 -21.24
CA SER A 41 -3.61 -0.65 -20.84
C SER A 41 -2.87 0.10 -19.73
N LYS A 42 -3.03 1.44 -19.70
CA LYS A 42 -2.52 2.26 -18.59
C LYS A 42 -3.11 1.85 -17.23
N ALA A 43 -4.32 1.29 -17.22
CA ALA A 43 -4.97 0.79 -16.01
C ALA A 43 -4.27 -0.46 -15.48
N ALA A 44 -3.98 -1.44 -16.35
CA ALA A 44 -3.21 -2.63 -15.99
C ALA A 44 -1.78 -2.26 -15.54
N TYR A 45 -1.15 -1.29 -16.22
CA TYR A 45 0.15 -0.77 -15.80
C TYR A 45 0.11 -0.09 -14.43
N LEU A 46 -0.92 0.70 -14.13
CA LEU A 46 -1.06 1.40 -12.84
C LEU A 46 -1.07 0.43 -11.65
N VAL A 47 -1.77 -0.70 -11.76
CA VAL A 47 -1.91 -1.69 -10.67
C VAL A 47 -0.78 -2.72 -10.63
N SER A 48 0.15 -2.68 -11.56
CA SER A 48 1.35 -3.52 -11.58
C SER A 48 2.65 -2.73 -11.33
N CYS A 49 2.66 -1.43 -11.62
CA CYS A 49 3.77 -0.52 -11.39
C CYS A 49 3.77 0.00 -9.93
N GLY A 50 4.74 -0.45 -9.13
CA GLY A 50 4.87 -0.03 -7.72
C GLY A 50 5.02 1.48 -7.53
N TRP A 51 5.83 2.14 -8.36
CA TRP A 51 6.01 3.60 -8.29
C TRP A 51 4.73 4.35 -8.62
N CYS A 52 4.06 3.93 -9.70
CA CYS A 52 2.83 4.54 -10.18
C CYS A 52 1.70 4.39 -9.15
N ALA A 53 1.51 3.17 -8.63
CA ALA A 53 0.52 2.90 -7.59
C ALA A 53 0.82 3.66 -6.30
N SER A 54 2.10 3.78 -5.91
CA SER A 54 2.49 4.39 -4.63
C SER A 54 2.06 5.86 -4.50
N VAL A 55 2.03 6.62 -5.59
CA VAL A 55 1.57 8.03 -5.57
C VAL A 55 0.10 8.12 -5.15
N TRP A 56 -0.74 7.27 -5.74
CA TRP A 56 -2.17 7.24 -5.43
C TRP A 56 -2.44 6.69 -4.04
N VAL A 57 -1.73 5.63 -3.66
CA VAL A 57 -1.82 5.05 -2.30
C VAL A 57 -1.38 6.08 -1.26
N ALA A 58 -0.22 6.73 -1.44
CA ALA A 58 0.29 7.74 -0.52
C ALA A 58 -0.67 8.93 -0.38
N THR A 59 -1.29 9.35 -1.49
CA THR A 59 -2.29 10.42 -1.48
C THR A 59 -3.50 10.04 -0.65
N ALA A 60 -4.06 8.85 -0.87
CA ALA A 60 -5.19 8.32 -0.09
C ALA A 60 -4.84 8.16 1.39
N VAL A 61 -3.67 7.60 1.71
CA VAL A 61 -3.19 7.42 3.08
C VAL A 61 -2.99 8.76 3.79
N THR A 62 -2.42 9.75 3.10
CA THR A 62 -2.24 11.10 3.65
C THR A 62 -3.58 11.78 3.91
N ALA A 63 -4.53 11.66 2.99
CA ALA A 63 -5.88 12.18 3.19
C ALA A 63 -6.58 11.51 4.40
N CYS A 64 -6.47 10.18 4.52
CA CYS A 64 -6.98 9.45 5.69
C CYS A 64 -6.30 9.87 6.99
N LEU A 65 -4.98 10.08 6.98
CA LEU A 65 -4.25 10.57 8.15
C LEU A 65 -4.78 11.93 8.56
N LEU A 66 -4.91 12.89 7.64
CA LEU A 66 -5.41 14.23 7.94
C LEU A 66 -6.85 14.22 8.46
N ALA A 67 -7.69 13.34 7.94
CA ALA A 67 -9.08 13.21 8.38
C ALA A 67 -9.24 12.54 9.75
N LEU A 68 -8.32 11.64 10.12
CA LEU A 68 -8.38 10.80 11.32
C LEU A 68 -7.24 11.06 12.31
N THR A 69 -6.56 12.20 12.18
CA THR A 69 -5.38 12.57 12.99
C THR A 69 -5.73 12.50 14.48
N GLY A 70 -4.84 11.94 15.29
CA GLY A 70 -5.03 11.82 16.74
C GLY A 70 -6.05 10.76 17.18
N THR A 71 -6.63 9.99 16.25
CA THR A 71 -7.58 8.92 16.59
C THR A 71 -6.93 7.53 16.58
N VAL A 72 -7.46 6.63 17.42
CA VAL A 72 -7.07 5.21 17.42
C VAL A 72 -7.39 4.53 16.09
N TRP A 73 -8.40 5.05 15.37
CA TRP A 73 -8.88 4.52 14.10
C TRP A 73 -7.87 4.62 12.96
N PHE A 74 -6.94 5.58 13.00
CA PHE A 74 -5.81 5.58 12.06
C PHE A 74 -4.61 4.83 12.62
N THR A 75 -4.23 5.11 13.87
CA THR A 75 -2.97 4.63 14.45
C THR A 75 -2.92 3.11 14.60
N ALA A 76 -4.01 2.45 15.02
CA ALA A 76 -4.05 1.00 15.18
C ALA A 76 -3.88 0.24 13.84
N PRO A 77 -4.71 0.47 12.80
CA PRO A 77 -4.51 -0.21 11.52
C PRO A 77 -3.21 0.20 10.84
N ALA A 78 -2.78 1.46 10.97
CA ALA A 78 -1.52 1.91 10.39
C ALA A 78 -0.31 1.20 10.99
N THR A 79 -0.33 0.96 12.32
CA THR A 79 0.70 0.19 13.02
C THR A 79 0.71 -1.25 12.54
N ALA A 80 -0.46 -1.91 12.49
CA ALA A 80 -0.56 -3.30 12.04
C ALA A 80 -0.04 -3.50 10.60
N LEU A 81 -0.42 -2.61 9.67
CA LEU A 81 0.03 -2.66 8.28
C LEU A 81 1.54 -2.38 8.16
N SER A 82 2.06 -1.43 8.93
CA SER A 82 3.49 -1.11 8.95
C SER A 82 4.32 -2.28 9.49
N LEU A 83 3.88 -2.90 10.59
CA LEU A 83 4.53 -4.09 11.15
C LEU A 83 4.47 -5.27 10.16
N SER A 84 3.34 -5.49 9.48
CA SER A 84 3.24 -6.53 8.44
C SER A 84 4.24 -6.31 7.31
N TYR A 85 4.44 -5.06 6.86
CA TYR A 85 5.45 -4.76 5.86
C TYR A 85 6.87 -5.02 6.37
N LEU A 86 7.19 -4.52 7.57
CA LEU A 86 8.52 -4.70 8.17
C LEU A 86 8.85 -6.17 8.42
N ALA A 87 7.88 -6.97 8.91
CA ALA A 87 8.05 -8.41 9.06
C ALA A 87 8.35 -9.09 7.71
N GLY A 88 7.61 -8.71 6.66
CA GLY A 88 7.85 -9.20 5.30
C GLY A 88 9.19 -8.77 4.71
N VAL A 89 9.72 -7.60 5.08
CA VAL A 89 11.08 -7.17 4.72
C VAL A 89 12.12 -7.95 5.53
N ALA A 90 11.93 -8.10 6.83
CA ALA A 90 12.85 -8.77 7.74
C ALA A 90 13.03 -10.25 7.39
N SER A 91 11.94 -10.97 7.06
CA SER A 91 12.01 -12.39 6.64
C SER A 91 12.98 -12.62 5.48
N ARG A 92 13.11 -11.68 4.55
CA ARG A 92 14.04 -11.79 3.40
C ARG A 92 15.52 -11.80 3.77
N TRP A 93 15.84 -11.39 4.99
CA TRP A 93 17.21 -11.32 5.50
C TRP A 93 17.48 -12.37 6.59
N LEU A 94 16.43 -12.92 7.19
CA LEU A 94 16.51 -13.87 8.29
C LEU A 94 16.35 -15.33 7.83
N ASP A 95 15.71 -15.54 6.68
CA ASP A 95 15.58 -16.84 5.98
C ASP A 95 16.61 -16.94 4.85
#